data_AF-A0A0C9U2Y2-F1
#
_entry.id   AF-A0A0C9U2Y2-F1
#
_cell.length_a   1.000
_cell.length_b   1.000
_cell.length_c   1.000
_cell.angle_alpha   90.00
_cell.angle_beta   90.00
_cell.angle_gamma   90.00
#
_symmetry.space_group_name_H-M   'P 1'
#
loop_
_entity.id
_entity.type
_entity.pdbx_description
1 polymer ?
#
loop_
_entity_poly.entity_id
_entity_poly.type
_entity_poly.pdbx_seq_one_letter_code
_entity_poly.pdbx_strand_id
1 'polypeptide(L)'
;KGAPLDCIVELIDGTLQKNAQPVRNQHLVYNRWKRIHCLKYHAVISPDGLVIHVYGPVDGCQHDETVFKESGLPDFLNKHFWTPDSHPLFLYGDPAYSVEPHMLSPYKGPVISSEQAQFNTTMSRIQEPIDWIFKEVTKEFTFIDFAGSQKILLTPCALYYLVTLLLCNVHTILHYPQIPQYFTCPPPTLEEYFHGAPVEDAQLDSWCFDSVWEEVDVQDGDVEEDEE
;
A
#
# COMPACT_ATOMS: atom_id res chain seq x y z
N LYS A 1 -15.99 12.15 2.70
CA LYS A 1 -17.39 12.31 2.23
C LYS A 1 -18.05 10.94 2.22
N GLY A 2 -19.26 10.78 2.77
CA GLY A 2 -19.99 9.51 2.76
C GLY A 2 -19.65 8.53 3.89
N ALA A 3 -18.57 8.76 4.64
CA ALA A 3 -18.26 8.01 5.85
C ALA A 3 -19.26 8.34 6.97
N PRO A 4 -19.71 7.35 7.75
CA PRO A 4 -20.52 7.56 8.94
C PRO A 4 -19.72 8.16 10.11
N LEU A 5 -18.38 8.18 10.00
CA LEU A 5 -17.45 8.72 10.99
C LEU A 5 -16.57 9.80 10.35
N ASP A 6 -16.39 10.90 11.07
CA ASP A 6 -15.55 12.02 10.61
C ASP A 6 -14.06 11.86 10.97
N CYS A 7 -13.72 10.78 11.69
CA CYS A 7 -12.35 10.48 12.13
C CYS A 7 -11.60 9.49 11.22
N ILE A 8 -12.22 9.02 10.13
CA ILE A 8 -11.55 8.18 9.14
C ILE A 8 -10.89 9.08 8.09
N VAL A 9 -9.57 9.04 8.03
CA VAL A 9 -8.78 9.95 7.19
C VAL A 9 -8.36 9.27 5.90
N GLU A 10 -7.94 8.02 5.99
CA GLU A 10 -7.24 7.31 4.92
C GLU A 10 -7.67 5.84 4.90
N LEU A 11 -7.36 5.18 3.80
CA LEU A 11 -7.74 3.80 3.58
C LEU A 11 -6.50 2.92 3.36
N ILE A 12 -6.52 1.70 3.89
CA ILE A 12 -5.41 0.76 3.77
C ILE A 12 -5.87 -0.57 3.20
N ASP A 13 -5.11 -1.11 2.26
CA ASP A 13 -5.38 -2.45 1.75
C ASP A 13 -4.11 -3.20 1.32
N GLY A 14 -4.19 -4.52 1.39
CA GLY A 14 -3.15 -5.46 0.99
C GLY A 14 -3.32 -5.85 -0.47
N THR A 15 -2.24 -5.77 -1.24
CA THR A 15 -2.24 -6.09 -2.67
C THR A 15 -1.21 -7.17 -2.99
N LEU A 16 -1.55 -8.00 -3.99
CA LEU A 16 -0.72 -9.12 -4.44
C LEU A 16 -0.27 -8.86 -5.87
N GLN A 17 1.03 -8.65 -6.04
CA GLN A 17 1.65 -8.47 -7.34
C GLN A 17 2.03 -9.83 -7.91
N LYS A 18 1.40 -10.23 -9.02
CA LYS A 18 1.62 -11.57 -9.61
C LYS A 18 3.00 -11.65 -10.26
N ASN A 19 3.70 -12.76 -10.03
CA ASN A 19 5.01 -13.04 -10.59
C ASN A 19 5.03 -14.33 -11.40
N ALA A 20 6.04 -14.46 -12.27
CA ALA A 20 6.38 -15.73 -12.86
C ALA A 20 6.74 -16.74 -11.76
N GLN A 21 6.43 -18.02 -11.98
CA GLN A 21 6.88 -19.08 -11.09
C GLN A 21 8.42 -19.09 -11.05
N PRO A 22 9.05 -18.81 -9.90
CA PRO A 22 10.51 -18.82 -9.81
C PRO A 22 11.01 -20.27 -9.84
N VAL A 23 12.28 -20.49 -10.20
CA VAL A 23 12.86 -21.86 -10.18
C VAL A 23 13.28 -22.26 -8.76
N ARG A 24 13.73 -21.30 -7.97
CA ARG A 24 14.22 -21.47 -6.59
C ARG A 24 13.22 -20.89 -5.60
N ASN A 25 13.16 -21.45 -4.39
CA ASN A 25 12.39 -20.92 -3.25
C ASN A 25 10.91 -20.58 -3.55
N GLN A 26 10.26 -21.34 -4.45
CA GLN A 26 8.86 -21.11 -4.83
C GLN A 26 7.90 -21.04 -3.65
N HIS A 27 8.18 -21.81 -2.59
CA HIS A 27 7.33 -21.89 -1.41
C HIS A 27 7.23 -20.58 -0.63
N LEU A 28 8.21 -19.68 -0.73
CA LEU A 28 8.20 -18.37 -0.04
C LEU A 28 7.17 -17.43 -0.68
N VAL A 29 7.16 -17.39 -2.01
CA VAL A 29 6.33 -16.46 -2.78
C VAL A 29 5.02 -17.07 -3.28
N TYR A 30 4.74 -18.33 -2.95
CA TYR A 30 3.50 -18.99 -3.33
C TYR A 30 2.39 -18.71 -2.33
N ASN A 31 1.39 -17.92 -2.74
CA ASN A 31 0.19 -17.69 -1.96
C ASN A 31 -0.77 -18.87 -2.12
N ARG A 32 -0.94 -19.67 -1.06
CA ARG A 32 -1.80 -20.87 -1.07
C ARG A 32 -3.28 -20.56 -1.26
N TRP A 33 -3.76 -19.45 -0.72
CA TRP A 33 -5.17 -19.07 -0.79
C TRP A 33 -5.59 -18.70 -2.22
N LYS A 34 -4.79 -17.85 -2.87
CA LYS A 34 -5.02 -17.40 -4.26
C LYS A 34 -4.44 -18.36 -5.31
N ARG A 35 -3.59 -19.30 -4.90
CA ARG A 35 -2.90 -20.29 -5.76
C ARG A 35 -2.06 -19.65 -6.86
N ILE A 36 -1.32 -18.60 -6.51
CA ILE A 36 -0.44 -17.85 -7.41
C ILE A 36 0.93 -17.62 -6.77
N HIS A 37 1.95 -17.40 -7.60
CA HIS A 37 3.21 -16.84 -7.14
C HIS A 37 3.10 -15.32 -7.17
N CYS A 38 3.37 -14.66 -6.05
CA CYS A 38 3.26 -13.23 -5.93
C CYS A 38 4.17 -12.67 -4.84
N LEU A 39 4.55 -11.41 -5.03
CA LEU A 39 5.03 -10.55 -3.97
C LEU A 39 3.83 -9.81 -3.37
N LYS A 40 3.86 -9.61 -2.07
CA LYS A 40 2.81 -8.89 -1.35
C LYS A 40 3.29 -7.50 -0.97
N TYR A 41 2.35 -6.58 -1.00
CA TYR A 41 2.51 -5.21 -0.55
C TYR A 41 1.26 -4.82 0.23
N HIS A 42 1.34 -3.79 1.05
CA HIS A 42 0.15 -3.04 1.44
C HIS A 42 0.36 -1.58 1.08
N ALA A 43 -0.72 -0.85 0.88
CA ALA A 43 -0.64 0.58 0.61
C ALA A 43 -1.72 1.34 1.36
N VAL A 44 -1.38 2.57 1.73
CA VAL A 44 -2.31 3.55 2.28
C VAL A 44 -2.62 4.58 1.20
N ILE A 45 -3.90 4.87 1.05
CA ILE A 45 -4.43 5.77 0.03
C ILE A 45 -5.13 6.92 0.73
N SER A 46 -4.79 8.14 0.32
CA SER A 46 -5.40 9.37 0.78
C SER A 46 -6.68 9.71 -0.01
N PRO A 47 -7.57 10.56 0.54
CA PRO A 47 -8.82 10.93 -0.12
C PRO A 47 -8.65 11.59 -1.50
N ASP A 48 -7.52 12.23 -1.77
CA ASP A 48 -7.18 12.78 -3.08
C ASP A 48 -6.84 11.71 -4.15
N GLY A 49 -6.81 10.43 -3.75
CA GLY A 49 -6.55 9.30 -4.63
C GLY A 49 -5.06 8.99 -4.81
N LEU A 50 -4.19 9.57 -3.99
CA LEU A 50 -2.76 9.26 -4.00
C LEU A 50 -2.43 8.09 -3.08
N VAL A 51 -1.45 7.30 -3.49
CA VAL A 51 -0.79 6.32 -2.64
C VAL A 51 0.29 7.06 -1.83
N ILE A 52 0.07 7.19 -0.52
CA ILE A 52 0.95 7.97 0.37
C ILE A 52 1.92 7.10 1.17
N HIS A 53 1.62 5.81 1.30
CA HIS A 53 2.49 4.84 1.96
C HIS A 53 2.38 3.51 1.24
N VAL A 54 3.51 2.83 1.06
CA VAL A 54 3.58 1.45 0.58
C VAL A 54 4.69 0.73 1.33
N TYR A 55 4.41 -0.50 1.75
CA TYR A 55 5.44 -1.39 2.30
C TYR A 55 5.38 -2.75 1.63
N GLY A 56 6.56 -3.32 1.45
CA GLY A 56 6.85 -4.49 0.62
C GLY A 56 8.04 -4.20 -0.31
N PRO A 57 8.61 -5.22 -0.96
CA PRO A 57 8.06 -6.55 -1.14
C PRO A 57 8.16 -7.42 0.12
N VAL A 58 7.08 -8.11 0.45
CA VAL A 58 7.09 -9.24 1.39
C VAL A 58 6.62 -10.51 0.71
N ASP A 59 6.90 -11.65 1.34
CA ASP A 59 6.46 -12.96 0.87
C ASP A 59 4.95 -12.99 0.64
N GLY A 60 4.52 -13.47 -0.53
CA GLY A 60 3.13 -13.48 -0.96
C GLY A 60 2.18 -14.24 -0.03
N CYS A 61 2.70 -15.11 0.84
CA CYS A 61 1.93 -15.87 1.81
C CYS A 61 1.67 -15.15 3.14
N GLN A 62 2.33 -14.02 3.40
CA GLN A 62 2.22 -13.28 4.66
C GLN A 62 0.80 -12.73 4.87
N HIS A 63 0.35 -12.71 6.13
CA HIS A 63 -0.93 -12.13 6.52
C HIS A 63 -0.86 -10.59 6.48
N ASP A 64 -1.97 -9.92 6.13
CA ASP A 64 -2.02 -8.44 6.06
C ASP A 64 -1.64 -7.79 7.40
N GLU A 65 -2.05 -8.40 8.52
CA GLU A 65 -1.65 -7.98 9.87
C GLU A 65 -0.14 -8.02 10.09
N THR A 66 0.54 -9.08 9.62
CA THR A 66 1.98 -9.22 9.76
C THR A 66 2.69 -8.11 8.98
N VAL A 67 2.28 -7.89 7.74
CA VAL A 67 2.81 -6.82 6.88
C VAL A 67 2.57 -5.44 7.52
N PHE A 68 1.41 -5.22 8.13
CA PHE A 68 1.11 -3.99 8.84
C PHE A 68 2.05 -3.77 10.03
N LYS A 69 2.28 -4.78 10.86
CA LYS A 69 3.18 -4.65 12.03
C LYS A 69 4.63 -4.44 11.62
N GLU A 70 5.08 -5.15 10.58
CA GLU A 70 6.45 -5.02 10.08
C GLU A 70 6.72 -3.69 9.37
N SER A 71 5.67 -3.03 8.84
CA SER A 71 5.83 -1.74 8.15
C SER A 71 6.24 -0.56 9.04
N GLY A 72 6.19 -0.70 10.37
CA GLY A 72 6.39 0.42 11.30
C GLY A 72 5.24 1.43 11.32
N LEU A 73 4.24 1.27 10.45
CA LEU A 73 3.05 2.11 10.39
C LEU A 73 2.26 2.17 11.72
N PRO A 74 2.13 1.12 12.55
CA PRO A 74 1.44 1.22 13.83
C PRO A 74 2.08 2.25 14.78
N ASP A 75 3.41 2.22 14.89
CA ASP A 75 4.16 3.14 15.76
C ASP A 75 4.07 4.57 15.23
N PHE A 76 4.15 4.73 13.90
CA PHE A 76 3.94 6.01 13.23
C PHE A 76 2.56 6.60 13.54
N LEU A 77 1.50 5.80 13.37
CA LEU A 77 0.13 6.24 13.61
C LEU A 77 -0.07 6.62 15.09
N ASN A 78 0.43 5.80 16.02
CA ASN A 78 0.35 6.08 17.46
C ASN A 78 1.02 7.41 17.85
N LYS A 79 2.07 7.83 17.14
CA LYS A 79 2.77 9.09 17.43
C LYS A 79 2.09 10.30 16.76
N HIS A 80 1.60 10.16 15.53
CA HIS A 80 1.23 11.29 14.68
C HIS A 80 -0.25 11.40 14.32
N PHE A 81 -1.04 10.35 14.48
CA PHE A 81 -2.40 10.27 13.96
C PHE A 81 -3.45 10.76 14.97
N TRP A 82 -3.29 12.03 15.37
CA TRP A 82 -4.14 12.73 16.33
C TRP A 82 -4.61 14.07 15.78
N THR A 83 -5.83 14.49 16.12
CA THR A 83 -6.28 15.85 15.85
C THR A 83 -5.58 16.86 16.76
N PRO A 84 -5.59 18.17 16.44
CA PRO A 84 -5.10 19.22 17.34
C PRO A 84 -5.74 19.18 18.73
N ASP A 85 -6.99 18.69 18.82
CA ASP A 85 -7.74 18.53 20.06
C ASP A 85 -7.48 17.18 20.76
N SER A 86 -6.45 16.43 20.35
CA SER A 86 -6.07 15.11 20.91
C SER A 86 -7.11 14.00 20.75
N HIS A 87 -7.95 14.07 19.72
CA HIS A 87 -8.83 12.96 19.33
C HIS A 87 -8.11 12.03 18.33
N PRO A 88 -8.26 10.69 18.45
CA PRO A 88 -7.61 9.76 17.55
C PRO A 88 -8.22 9.82 16.15
N LEU A 89 -7.34 9.75 15.15
CA LEU A 89 -7.69 9.54 13.75
C LEU A 89 -7.51 8.06 13.38
N PHE A 90 -8.18 7.60 12.32
CA PHE A 90 -8.19 6.19 11.96
C PHE A 90 -7.96 5.96 10.47
N LEU A 91 -7.19 4.92 10.17
CA LEU A 91 -7.21 4.25 8.87
C LEU A 91 -8.42 3.34 8.81
N TYR A 92 -8.92 3.06 7.60
CA TYR A 92 -9.94 2.03 7.38
C TYR A 92 -9.47 0.96 6.39
N GLY A 93 -9.56 -0.31 6.77
CA GLY A 93 -9.02 -1.43 5.99
C GLY A 93 -9.79 -2.74 6.14
N ASP A 94 -9.35 -3.80 5.45
CA ASP A 94 -9.94 -5.13 5.59
C ASP A 94 -9.88 -5.59 7.06
N PRO A 95 -10.85 -6.37 7.56
CA PRO A 95 -10.76 -6.91 8.91
C PRO A 95 -9.61 -7.90 9.15
N ALA A 96 -8.78 -8.19 8.15
CA ALA A 96 -7.48 -8.84 8.32
C ALA A 96 -6.47 -7.95 9.06
N TYR A 97 -6.68 -6.62 9.09
CA TYR A 97 -5.95 -5.74 9.99
C TYR A 97 -6.60 -5.81 11.38
N SER A 98 -5.87 -6.34 12.37
CA SER A 98 -6.33 -6.44 13.77
C SER A 98 -6.74 -5.08 14.35
N VAL A 99 -7.46 -5.11 15.48
CA VAL A 99 -7.92 -3.92 16.20
C VAL A 99 -6.73 -3.20 16.87
N GLU A 100 -6.01 -2.42 16.08
CA GLU A 100 -4.97 -1.50 16.55
C GLU A 100 -5.59 -0.11 16.84
N PRO A 101 -4.99 0.73 17.71
CA PRO A 101 -5.59 1.97 18.19
C PRO A 101 -6.05 2.94 17.10
N HIS A 102 -5.38 2.96 15.94
CA HIS A 102 -5.66 3.83 14.80
C HIS A 102 -6.22 3.06 13.58
N MET A 103 -6.75 1.85 13.80
CA MET A 103 -7.24 0.98 12.73
C MET A 103 -8.72 0.65 12.93
N LEU A 104 -9.55 1.04 11.96
CA LEU A 104 -10.95 0.63 11.87
C LEU A 104 -11.14 -0.41 10.75
N SER A 105 -12.04 -1.35 11.00
CA SER A 105 -12.39 -2.37 10.02
C SER A 105 -13.90 -2.68 10.06
N PRO A 106 -14.45 -3.25 8.97
CA PRO A 106 -15.83 -3.72 8.97
C PRO A 106 -16.14 -4.65 10.15
N TYR A 107 -17.34 -4.52 10.73
CA TYR A 107 -17.80 -5.46 11.75
C TYR A 107 -17.88 -6.88 11.16
N LYS A 108 -17.22 -7.85 11.79
CA LYS A 108 -17.29 -9.28 11.46
C LYS A 108 -17.78 -10.09 12.66
N GLY A 109 -18.56 -11.14 12.40
CA GLY A 109 -19.04 -12.05 13.43
C GLY A 109 -20.24 -12.89 12.97
N PRO A 110 -20.60 -13.95 13.72
CA PRO A 110 -21.74 -14.81 13.40
C PRO A 110 -23.09 -14.08 13.53
N VAL A 111 -23.14 -13.02 14.33
CA VAL A 111 -24.31 -12.17 14.52
C VAL A 111 -23.87 -10.72 14.39
N ILE A 112 -24.37 -10.04 13.35
CA ILE A 112 -24.15 -8.62 13.10
C ILE A 112 -25.51 -7.95 13.23
N SER A 113 -25.57 -6.87 14.03
CA SER A 113 -26.80 -6.08 14.19
C SER A 113 -27.16 -5.34 12.89
N SER A 114 -28.42 -4.91 12.77
CA SER A 114 -28.85 -4.12 11.61
C SER A 114 -28.03 -2.84 11.43
N GLU A 115 -27.65 -2.18 12.53
CA GLU A 115 -26.86 -0.95 12.52
C GLU A 115 -25.42 -1.21 12.02
N GLN A 116 -24.79 -2.28 12.51
CA GLN A 116 -23.46 -2.70 12.04
C GLN A 116 -23.46 -3.10 10.55
N ALA A 117 -24.53 -3.75 10.08
CA ALA A 117 -24.67 -4.10 8.67
C ALA A 117 -24.84 -2.85 7.78
N GLN A 118 -25.58 -1.85 8.25
CA GLN A 118 -25.71 -0.55 7.57
C GLN A 118 -24.37 0.21 7.55
N PHE A 119 -23.61 0.17 8.66
CA PHE A 119 -22.26 0.71 8.73
C PHE A 119 -21.35 0.05 7.69
N ASN A 120 -21.28 -1.28 7.67
CA ASN A 120 -20.47 -2.03 6.69
C ASN A 120 -20.87 -1.74 5.24
N THR A 121 -22.18 -1.63 4.96
CA THR A 121 -22.68 -1.30 3.62
C THR A 121 -22.23 0.07 3.17
N THR A 122 -22.26 1.04 4.08
CA THR A 122 -21.81 2.42 3.80
C THR A 122 -20.31 2.46 3.58
N MET A 123 -19.55 1.82 4.47
CA MET A 123 -18.10 1.78 4.39
C MET A 123 -17.55 1.00 3.19
N SER A 124 -18.24 -0.07 2.75
CA SER A 124 -17.85 -0.82 1.56
C SER A 124 -17.80 0.06 0.31
N ARG A 125 -18.71 1.04 0.17
CA ARG A 125 -18.71 2.00 -0.95
C ARG A 125 -17.52 2.97 -0.90
N ILE A 126 -16.99 3.20 0.29
CA ILE A 126 -15.83 4.08 0.53
C ILE A 126 -14.52 3.36 0.26
N GLN A 127 -14.51 2.02 0.40
CA GLN A 127 -13.36 1.18 0.04
C GLN A 127 -13.27 0.88 -1.47
N GLU A 128 -14.39 0.87 -2.20
CA GLU A 128 -14.41 0.63 -3.67
C GLU A 128 -13.36 1.43 -4.47
N PRO A 129 -13.10 2.73 -4.20
CA PRO A 129 -12.06 3.49 -4.88
C PRO A 129 -10.63 2.95 -4.71
N ILE A 130 -10.29 2.31 -3.59
CA ILE A 130 -8.97 1.72 -3.35
C ILE A 130 -8.71 0.60 -4.36
N ASP A 131 -9.68 -0.32 -4.48
CA ASP A 131 -9.66 -1.39 -5.45
C ASP A 131 -9.51 -0.87 -6.87
N TRP A 132 -10.10 0.28 -7.17
CA TRP A 132 -10.00 0.91 -8.49
C TRP A 132 -8.61 1.49 -8.74
N ILE A 133 -7.96 2.08 -7.75
CA ILE A 133 -6.59 2.60 -7.89
C ILE A 133 -5.62 1.46 -8.22
N PHE A 134 -5.68 0.34 -7.49
CA PHE A 134 -4.83 -0.82 -7.81
C PHE A 134 -5.11 -1.43 -9.19
N LYS A 135 -6.39 -1.42 -9.64
CA LYS A 135 -6.76 -1.87 -10.99
C LYS A 135 -6.31 -0.89 -12.08
N GLU A 136 -6.34 0.41 -11.81
CA GLU A 136 -5.89 1.43 -12.76
C GLU A 136 -4.38 1.36 -12.93
N VAL A 137 -3.64 1.15 -11.83
CA VAL A 137 -2.20 0.88 -11.84
C VAL A 137 -1.84 -0.26 -12.80
N THR A 138 -2.51 -1.41 -12.70
CA THR A 138 -2.24 -2.55 -13.59
C THR A 138 -2.69 -2.33 -15.03
N LYS A 139 -3.75 -1.54 -15.24
CA LYS A 139 -4.24 -1.18 -16.57
C LYS A 139 -3.31 -0.22 -17.31
N GLU A 140 -2.84 0.83 -16.66
CA GLU A 140 -1.94 1.82 -17.27
C GLU A 140 -0.53 1.23 -17.47
N PHE A 141 -0.10 0.36 -16.55
CA PHE A 141 1.22 -0.25 -16.59
C PHE A 141 1.15 -1.76 -16.83
N THR A 142 0.66 -2.14 -18.01
CA THR A 142 0.49 -3.56 -18.41
C THR A 142 1.75 -4.42 -18.24
N PHE A 143 2.95 -3.82 -18.24
CA PHE A 143 4.20 -4.52 -17.98
C PHE A 143 4.25 -5.17 -16.59
N ILE A 144 3.69 -4.53 -15.55
CA ILE A 144 3.62 -5.12 -14.21
C ILE A 144 2.53 -6.20 -14.13
N ASP A 145 1.44 -6.10 -14.89
CA ASP A 145 0.40 -7.14 -14.91
C ASP A 145 0.85 -8.43 -15.63
N PHE A 146 1.78 -8.30 -16.59
CA PHE A 146 2.30 -9.44 -17.33
C PHE A 146 3.24 -10.30 -16.48
N ALA A 147 2.69 -11.27 -15.76
CA ALA A 147 3.44 -12.18 -14.88
C ALA A 147 4.66 -12.84 -15.58
N GLY A 148 4.61 -13.07 -16.90
CA GLY A 148 5.73 -13.64 -17.66
C GLY A 148 7.00 -12.79 -17.69
N SER A 149 6.90 -11.47 -17.54
CA SER A 149 8.05 -10.56 -17.40
C SER A 149 8.46 -10.33 -15.94
N GLN A 150 7.58 -10.62 -14.98
CA GLN A 150 7.80 -10.42 -13.54
C GLN A 150 8.57 -11.59 -12.91
N LYS A 151 9.81 -11.78 -13.35
CA LYS A 151 10.68 -12.89 -12.95
C LYS A 151 11.56 -12.50 -11.76
N ILE A 152 11.21 -12.99 -10.57
CA ILE A 152 12.00 -12.81 -9.35
C ILE A 152 13.42 -13.36 -9.58
N LEU A 153 14.45 -12.64 -9.12
CA LEU A 153 15.89 -12.89 -9.35
C LEU A 153 16.41 -12.63 -10.78
N LEU A 154 15.55 -12.35 -11.76
CA LEU A 154 15.96 -12.05 -13.14
C LEU A 154 15.56 -10.64 -13.59
N THR A 155 14.58 -10.06 -12.91
CA THR A 155 14.08 -8.71 -13.15
C THR A 155 13.83 -8.04 -11.80
N PRO A 156 14.03 -6.72 -11.69
CA PRO A 156 13.80 -5.98 -10.45
C PRO A 156 12.29 -5.74 -10.23
N CYS A 157 11.53 -6.82 -10.03
CA CYS A 157 10.06 -6.80 -9.93
C CYS A 157 9.54 -5.79 -8.90
N ALA A 158 10.18 -5.75 -7.73
CA ALA A 158 9.78 -4.87 -6.64
C ALA A 158 10.00 -3.39 -6.98
N LEU A 159 11.18 -3.07 -7.51
CA LEU A 159 11.49 -1.72 -7.97
C LEU A 159 10.49 -1.26 -9.04
N TYR A 160 10.20 -2.11 -10.04
CA TYR A 160 9.23 -1.77 -11.07
C TYR A 160 7.84 -1.51 -10.50
N TYR A 161 7.42 -2.29 -9.50
CA TYR A 161 6.14 -2.07 -8.83
C TYR A 161 6.11 -0.72 -8.08
N LEU A 162 7.13 -0.42 -7.28
CA LEU A 162 7.21 0.83 -6.52
C LEU A 162 7.30 2.07 -7.43
N VAL A 163 8.13 2.02 -8.48
CA VAL A 163 8.20 3.09 -9.49
C VAL A 163 6.86 3.25 -10.20
N THR A 164 6.15 2.17 -10.46
CA THR A 164 4.82 2.25 -11.06
C THR A 164 3.83 2.99 -10.15
N LEU A 165 3.82 2.70 -8.84
CA LEU A 165 2.96 3.43 -7.89
C LEU A 165 3.28 4.93 -7.86
N LEU A 166 4.57 5.30 -7.89
CA LEU A 166 4.99 6.70 -7.98
C LEU A 166 4.49 7.37 -9.28
N LEU A 167 4.64 6.70 -10.42
CA LEU A 167 4.16 7.21 -11.70
C LEU A 167 2.62 7.26 -11.75
N CYS A 168 1.92 6.36 -11.07
CA CYS A 168 0.47 6.42 -10.89
C CYS A 168 0.04 7.67 -10.13
N ASN A 169 0.75 8.05 -9.06
CA ASN A 169 0.47 9.30 -8.36
C ASN A 169 0.66 10.52 -9.28
N VAL A 170 1.76 10.56 -10.05
CA VAL A 170 2.00 11.62 -11.05
C VAL A 170 0.88 11.68 -12.09
N HIS A 171 0.45 10.51 -12.60
CA HIS A 171 -0.65 10.42 -13.54
C HIS A 171 -1.97 10.93 -12.92
N THR A 172 -2.26 10.55 -11.67
CA THR A 172 -3.43 11.00 -10.91
C THR A 172 -3.43 12.53 -10.76
N ILE A 173 -2.29 13.13 -10.42
CA ILE A 173 -2.13 14.58 -10.29
C ILE A 173 -2.37 15.29 -11.63
N LEU A 174 -1.77 14.80 -12.72
CA LEU A 174 -1.80 15.47 -14.02
C LEU A 174 -3.14 15.33 -14.74
N HIS A 175 -3.80 14.19 -14.62
CA HIS A 175 -4.98 13.88 -15.41
C HIS A 175 -6.28 13.94 -14.62
N TYR A 176 -6.21 14.14 -13.29
CA TYR A 176 -7.33 14.11 -12.35
C TYR A 176 -8.34 13.02 -12.74
N PRO A 177 -8.07 11.75 -12.39
CA PRO A 177 -8.91 10.65 -12.85
C PRO A 177 -10.37 10.89 -12.46
N GLN A 178 -11.30 10.21 -13.11
CA GLN A 178 -12.71 10.30 -12.70
C GLN A 178 -12.96 9.67 -11.30
N ILE A 179 -11.95 8.99 -10.74
CA ILE A 179 -11.98 8.29 -9.45
C ILE A 179 -11.96 9.25 -8.23
N PRO A 180 -11.16 10.33 -8.17
CA PRO A 180 -11.27 11.41 -7.16
C PRO A 180 -12.56 12.26 -7.26
N GLN A 181 -13.64 11.74 -7.85
CA GLN A 181 -14.98 12.32 -7.72
C GLN A 181 -15.67 11.91 -6.40
N TYR A 182 -15.15 10.92 -5.67
CA TYR A 182 -15.78 10.43 -4.43
C TYR A 182 -15.49 11.30 -3.22
N PHE A 183 -14.25 11.79 -3.10
CA PHE A 183 -13.83 12.69 -2.05
C PHE A 183 -13.58 14.07 -2.67
N THR A 184 -14.21 15.11 -2.15
CA THR A 184 -14.02 16.49 -2.59
C THR A 184 -12.69 17.04 -2.08
N CYS A 185 -11.59 16.38 -2.47
CA CYS A 185 -10.22 16.73 -2.12
C CYS A 185 -9.38 16.69 -3.40
N PRO A 186 -8.95 17.84 -3.95
CA PRO A 186 -8.06 17.85 -5.09
C PRO A 186 -6.67 17.35 -4.69
N PRO A 187 -5.95 16.65 -5.60
CA PRO A 187 -4.57 16.28 -5.35
C PRO A 187 -3.67 17.52 -5.36
N PRO A 188 -2.50 17.45 -4.72
CA PRO A 188 -1.48 18.48 -4.80
C PRO A 188 -0.98 18.67 -6.24
N THR A 189 -0.31 19.78 -6.49
CA THR A 189 0.51 19.96 -7.70
C THR A 189 1.71 19.01 -7.71
N LEU A 190 2.32 18.79 -8.88
CA LEU A 190 3.56 18.00 -8.95
C LEU A 190 4.70 18.61 -8.13
N GLU A 191 4.77 19.94 -8.08
CA GLU A 191 5.78 20.65 -7.29
C GLU A 191 5.58 20.36 -5.79
N GLU A 192 4.36 20.52 -5.29
CA GLU A 192 4.02 20.19 -3.90
C GLU A 192 4.24 18.70 -3.58
N TYR A 193 3.93 17.79 -4.51
CA TYR A 193 4.10 16.36 -4.31
C TYR A 193 5.57 15.94 -4.20
N PHE A 194 6.45 16.44 -5.07
CA PHE A 194 7.87 16.03 -5.08
C PHE A 194 8.75 16.82 -4.11
N HIS A 195 8.38 18.06 -3.78
CA HIS A 195 9.16 18.88 -2.85
C HIS A 195 8.63 18.84 -1.43
N GLY A 196 7.37 18.43 -1.23
CA GLY A 196 6.71 18.43 0.06
C GLY A 196 6.54 19.85 0.62
N ALA A 197 5.98 19.90 1.83
CA ALA A 197 6.05 21.07 2.70
C ALA A 197 7.15 20.86 3.73
N PRO A 198 7.74 21.93 4.31
CA PRO A 198 8.71 21.78 5.39
C PRO A 198 8.10 20.98 6.55
N VAL A 199 8.77 19.89 6.94
CA VAL A 199 8.36 19.08 8.09
C VAL A 199 9.00 19.66 9.35
N GLU A 200 8.20 20.17 10.28
CA GLU A 200 8.71 20.78 11.52
C GLU A 200 9.28 19.74 12.50
N ASP A 201 8.81 18.48 12.44
CA ASP A 201 9.32 17.38 13.26
C ASP A 201 10.52 16.71 12.56
N ALA A 202 11.73 16.96 13.07
CA ALA A 202 12.96 16.39 12.53
C ALA A 202 13.02 14.85 12.56
N GLN A 203 12.29 14.19 13.48
CA GLN A 203 12.18 12.73 13.46
C GLN A 203 11.27 12.26 12.34
N LEU A 204 10.19 12.99 12.07
CA LEU A 204 9.29 12.70 10.95
C LEU A 204 9.99 12.92 9.61
N ASP A 205 10.76 14.00 9.50
CA ASP A 205 11.59 14.29 8.33
C ASP A 205 12.62 13.17 8.11
N SER A 206 13.38 12.78 9.15
CA SER A 206 14.30 11.64 9.10
C SER A 206 13.62 10.36 8.67
N TRP A 207 12.46 10.03 9.25
CA TRP A 207 11.73 8.80 8.95
C TRP A 207 11.30 8.71 7.47
N CYS A 208 10.96 9.84 6.83
CA CYS A 208 10.66 9.88 5.41
C CYS A 208 11.87 9.55 4.51
N PHE A 209 13.09 9.79 5.01
CA PHE A 209 14.34 9.53 4.29
C PHE A 209 15.04 8.24 4.74
N ASP A 210 14.68 7.70 5.90
CA ASP A 210 15.20 6.45 6.42
C ASP A 210 14.60 5.28 5.62
N SER A 211 15.43 4.69 4.76
CA SER A 211 15.09 3.46 4.06
C SER A 211 14.97 2.32 5.08
N VAL A 212 13.82 1.63 5.09
CA VAL A 212 13.66 0.36 5.83
C VAL A 212 14.54 -0.75 5.25
N TRP A 213 15.06 -0.54 4.03
CA TRP A 213 15.95 -1.46 3.34
C TRP A 213 17.40 -1.07 3.63
N GLU A 214 18.17 -2.01 4.19
CA GLU A 214 19.62 -1.89 4.23
C GLU A 214 20.16 -1.89 2.80
N GLU A 215 21.07 -0.96 2.50
CA GLU A 215 21.86 -1.03 1.27
C GLU A 215 22.66 -2.33 1.31
N VAL A 216 22.34 -3.26 0.42
CA VAL A 216 23.14 -4.47 0.25
C VAL A 216 24.38 -4.07 -0.53
N ASP A 217 25.54 -4.05 0.13
CA ASP A 217 26.83 -3.93 -0.53
C ASP A 217 26.95 -5.07 -1.55
N VAL A 218 26.81 -4.72 -2.84
CA VAL A 218 27.12 -5.65 -3.92
C VAL A 218 28.64 -5.75 -3.94
N GLN A 219 29.17 -6.78 -3.28
CA GLN A 219 30.55 -7.18 -3.53
C GLN A 219 30.63 -7.58 -5.00
N ASP A 220 31.41 -6.84 -5.77
CA ASP A 220 31.85 -7.25 -7.11
C ASP A 220 32.64 -8.55 -6.93
N GLY A 221 31.92 -9.67 -6.89
CA GLY A 221 32.51 -11.00 -6.86
C GLY A 221 33.19 -11.23 -8.20
N ASP A 222 34.49 -11.49 -8.15
CA ASP A 222 35.31 -11.84 -9.29
C ASP A 222 34.54 -12.80 -10.20
N VAL A 223 34.25 -12.33 -11.42
CA VAL A 223 33.84 -13.20 -12.51
C VAL A 223 35.04 -14.10 -12.76
N GLU A 224 35.05 -15.30 -12.18
CA GLU A 224 35.92 -16.34 -12.68
C GLU A 224 35.47 -16.61 -14.12
N GLU A 225 36.23 -16.05 -15.06
CA GLU A 225 36.23 -16.46 -16.46
C GLU A 225 36.55 -17.95 -16.47
N ASP A 226 35.53 -18.79 -16.55
CA ASP A 226 35.67 -20.17 -16.98
C ASP A 226 36.19 -20.12 -18.44
N GLU A 227 37.52 -20.12 -18.59
CA GLU A 227 38.19 -20.38 -19.86
C GLU A 227 38.06 -21.88 -20.23
N GLU A 228 37.51 -22.09 -21.43
CA GLU A 228 37.44 -23.30 -22.29
C GLU A 228 36.48 -24.46 -21.96
#